data_AF-A0A950BE96-F1
#
_entry.id   AF-A0A950BE96-F1
#
_cell.length_a   1.000
_cell.length_b   1.000
_cell.length_c   1.000
_cell.angle_alpha   90.00
_cell.angle_beta   90.00
_cell.angle_gamma   90.00
#
_symmetry.space_group_name_H-M   'P 1'
#
loop_
_entity.id
_entity.type
_entity.pdbx_description
1 polymer ?
#
loop_
_entity_poly.entity_id
_entity_poly.type
_entity_poly.pdbx_seq_one_letter_code
_entity_poly.pdbx_strand_id
1 'polypeptide(L)'
;MATSAVRVRFAPSPTGFLHVGGARTALFNWLFARHNGGTLVLRVEDTDAARYSDEYVDAIYRALRWLDIDWDEGPDVGGPFGPYRQRERARLHRDAARQLFERGAVYECFCGPEPAEDASDPAEDTSDDGSSSRAARPPCTCATLSAQEKDARR
;
A
#
# COMPACT_ATOMS: atom_id res chain seq x y z
N MET A 1 22.77 -23.53 7.55
CA MET A 1 22.15 -22.26 7.12
C MET A 1 20.69 -22.56 6.83
N ALA A 2 19.75 -21.89 7.51
CA ALA A 2 18.34 -22.03 7.14
C ALA A 2 18.16 -21.38 5.78
N THR A 3 18.08 -22.20 4.72
CA THR A 3 17.72 -21.77 3.38
C THR A 3 16.23 -21.42 3.39
N SER A 4 15.88 -20.26 3.93
CA SER A 4 14.49 -19.81 3.93
C SER A 4 14.03 -19.76 2.47
N ALA A 5 12.98 -20.51 2.14
CA ALA A 5 12.44 -20.55 0.78
C ALA A 5 12.10 -19.12 0.31
N VAL A 6 12.42 -18.81 -0.94
CA VAL A 6 12.14 -17.50 -1.55
C VAL A 6 10.64 -17.21 -1.46
N ARG A 7 10.28 -16.03 -0.98
CA ARG A 7 8.90 -15.54 -0.91
C ARG A 7 8.83 -14.11 -1.41
N VAL A 8 8.02 -13.89 -2.42
CA VAL A 8 7.81 -12.57 -3.04
C VAL A 8 6.33 -12.26 -3.13
N ARG A 9 5.99 -10.99 -3.38
CA ARG A 9 4.59 -10.57 -3.48
C ARG A 9 4.34 -9.62 -4.63
N PHE A 10 3.20 -9.78 -5.27
CA PHE A 10 2.55 -8.75 -6.06
C PHE A 10 1.42 -8.12 -5.22
N ALA A 11 1.50 -6.80 -5.03
CA ALA A 11 0.64 -6.07 -4.09
C ALA A 11 -0.08 -4.89 -4.77
N PRO A 12 -1.08 -5.16 -5.64
CA PRO A 12 -1.79 -4.11 -6.35
C PRO A 12 -2.80 -3.38 -5.47
N SER A 13 -2.91 -2.06 -5.64
CA SER A 13 -4.02 -1.26 -5.10
C SER A 13 -5.13 -1.19 -6.15
N PRO A 14 -6.38 -1.57 -5.82
CA PRO A 14 -7.49 -1.58 -6.77
C PRO A 14 -8.08 -0.17 -6.95
N THR A 15 -7.25 0.77 -7.40
CA THR A 15 -7.64 2.17 -7.69
C THR A 15 -7.70 2.47 -9.19
N GLY A 16 -7.62 1.43 -10.02
CA GLY A 16 -7.65 1.49 -11.47
C GLY A 16 -7.30 0.13 -12.09
N PHE A 17 -7.30 0.05 -13.41
CA PHE A 17 -6.94 -1.16 -14.14
C PHE A 17 -5.43 -1.48 -14.03
N LEU A 18 -5.08 -2.76 -14.22
CA LEU A 18 -3.69 -3.20 -14.24
C LEU A 18 -2.95 -2.60 -15.45
N HIS A 19 -2.09 -1.62 -15.19
CA HIS A 19 -1.24 -1.01 -16.20
C HIS A 19 0.03 -1.85 -16.46
N VAL A 20 0.73 -1.57 -17.57
CA VAL A 20 1.91 -2.33 -18.03
C VAL A 20 3.02 -2.41 -16.97
N GLY A 21 3.26 -1.32 -16.23
CA GLY A 21 4.23 -1.31 -15.12
C GLY A 21 3.87 -2.28 -13.99
N GLY A 22 2.58 -2.39 -13.66
CA GLY A 22 2.07 -3.36 -12.69
C GLY A 22 2.24 -4.79 -13.21
N ALA A 23 1.84 -5.05 -14.45
CA ALA A 23 2.01 -6.35 -15.10
C ALA A 23 3.49 -6.79 -15.15
N ARG A 24 4.41 -5.89 -15.51
CA ARG A 24 5.85 -6.14 -15.48
C ARG A 24 6.33 -6.53 -14.08
N THR A 25 5.87 -5.84 -13.06
CA THR A 25 6.24 -6.13 -11.66
C THR A 25 5.71 -7.50 -11.23
N ALA A 26 4.46 -7.82 -11.56
CA ALA A 26 3.89 -9.15 -11.30
C ALA A 26 4.71 -10.25 -11.98
N LEU A 27 5.01 -10.09 -13.27
CA LEU A 27 5.80 -11.04 -14.06
C LEU A 27 7.19 -11.27 -13.46
N PHE A 28 7.88 -10.22 -13.03
CA PHE A 28 9.23 -10.35 -12.47
C PHE A 28 9.23 -11.10 -11.14
N ASN A 29 8.26 -10.81 -10.26
CA ASN A 29 8.12 -11.54 -9.01
C ASN A 29 7.75 -13.01 -9.28
N TRP A 30 6.83 -13.25 -10.22
CA TRP A 30 6.44 -14.59 -10.61
C TRP A 30 7.63 -15.41 -11.16
N LEU A 31 8.36 -14.87 -12.14
CA LEU A 31 9.55 -15.52 -12.71
C LEU A 31 10.61 -15.79 -11.64
N PHE A 32 10.84 -14.83 -10.75
CA PHE A 32 11.81 -14.99 -9.66
C PHE A 32 11.38 -16.09 -8.68
N ALA A 33 10.11 -16.16 -8.31
CA ALA A 33 9.58 -17.23 -7.47
C ALA A 33 9.74 -18.58 -8.17
N ARG A 34 9.28 -18.72 -9.41
CA ARG A 34 9.33 -19.98 -10.17
C ARG A 34 10.76 -20.45 -10.41
N HIS A 35 11.68 -19.54 -10.75
CA HIS A 35 13.09 -19.88 -10.95
C HIS A 35 13.77 -20.43 -9.69
N ASN A 36 13.36 -19.96 -8.51
CA ASN A 36 13.94 -20.36 -7.23
C ASN A 36 13.11 -21.41 -6.48
N GLY A 37 12.04 -21.96 -7.08
CA GLY A 37 11.10 -22.85 -6.38
C GLY A 37 10.43 -22.19 -5.15
N GLY A 38 10.24 -20.87 -5.22
CA GLY A 38 9.66 -20.04 -4.15
C GLY A 38 8.16 -19.84 -4.27
N THR A 39 7.63 -18.99 -3.40
CA THR A 39 6.20 -18.63 -3.31
C THR A 39 5.95 -17.23 -3.87
N LEU A 40 4.98 -17.09 -4.78
CA LEU A 40 4.37 -15.82 -5.12
C LEU A 40 3.09 -15.61 -4.32
N VAL A 41 3.04 -14.49 -3.59
CA VAL A 41 1.86 -14.05 -2.83
C VAL A 41 1.14 -12.92 -3.57
N LEU A 42 -0.15 -13.07 -3.82
CA LEU A 42 -1.03 -11.98 -4.23
C LEU A 42 -1.66 -11.33 -3.00
N ARG A 43 -1.48 -10.02 -2.80
CA ARG A 43 -2.11 -9.29 -1.69
C ARG A 43 -2.78 -8.02 -2.20
N VAL A 44 -4.06 -7.86 -1.94
CA VAL A 44 -4.81 -6.66 -2.36
C VAL A 44 -4.59 -5.55 -1.33
N GLU A 45 -4.08 -4.41 -1.80
CA GLU A 45 -3.81 -3.22 -0.99
C GLU A 45 -5.00 -2.24 -1.09
N ASP A 46 -6.13 -2.63 -0.50
CA ASP A 46 -7.45 -1.98 -0.55
C ASP A 46 -7.74 -1.07 0.66
N THR A 47 -6.74 -0.34 1.14
CA THR A 47 -6.88 0.54 2.32
C THR A 47 -7.54 1.88 2.03
N ASP A 48 -7.56 2.32 0.78
CA ASP A 48 -8.18 3.57 0.37
C ASP A 48 -9.60 3.33 -0.12
N ALA A 49 -10.56 3.48 0.78
CA ALA A 49 -11.98 3.25 0.50
C ALA A 49 -12.55 4.24 -0.54
N ALA A 50 -11.98 5.44 -0.69
CA ALA A 50 -12.49 6.45 -1.61
C ALA A 50 -12.15 6.13 -3.07
N ARG A 51 -11.04 5.40 -3.30
CA ARG A 51 -10.57 5.01 -4.64
C ARG A 51 -10.80 3.54 -4.97
N TYR A 52 -11.36 2.77 -4.03
CA TYR A 52 -11.60 1.33 -4.18
C TYR A 52 -12.77 1.04 -5.14
N SER A 53 -12.62 0.00 -5.98
CA SER A 53 -13.73 -0.63 -6.69
C SER A 53 -13.54 -2.14 -6.80
N ASP A 54 -14.62 -2.91 -6.54
CA ASP A 54 -14.64 -4.36 -6.78
C ASP A 54 -14.36 -4.70 -8.25
N GLU A 55 -14.79 -3.85 -9.19
CA GLU A 55 -14.52 -4.01 -10.61
C GLU A 55 -13.02 -4.05 -10.92
N TYR A 56 -12.24 -3.17 -10.25
CA TYR A 56 -10.79 -3.12 -10.43
C TYR A 56 -10.11 -4.35 -9.84
N VAL A 57 -10.56 -4.85 -8.70
CA VAL A 57 -10.07 -6.11 -8.11
C VAL A 57 -10.26 -7.26 -9.11
N ASP A 58 -11.48 -7.41 -9.64
CA ASP A 58 -11.80 -8.48 -10.57
C ASP A 58 -11.03 -8.33 -11.90
N ALA A 59 -10.88 -7.10 -12.39
CA ALA A 59 -10.10 -6.83 -13.59
C ALA A 59 -8.62 -7.19 -13.41
N ILE A 60 -8.03 -6.92 -12.25
CA ILE A 60 -6.66 -7.33 -11.93
C ILE A 60 -6.55 -8.86 -11.92
N TYR A 61 -7.48 -9.58 -11.29
CA TYR A 61 -7.45 -11.05 -11.28
C TYR A 61 -7.59 -11.64 -12.69
N ARG A 62 -8.50 -11.09 -13.51
CA ARG A 62 -8.64 -11.51 -14.92
C ARG A 62 -7.37 -11.25 -15.72
N ALA A 63 -6.74 -10.08 -15.55
CA ALA A 63 -5.53 -9.73 -16.27
C ALA A 63 -4.34 -10.64 -15.90
N LEU A 64 -4.16 -10.95 -14.61
CA LEU A 64 -3.11 -11.87 -14.16
C LEU A 64 -3.32 -13.29 -14.72
N ARG A 65 -4.56 -13.81 -14.67
CA ARG A 65 -4.89 -15.12 -15.25
C ARG A 65 -4.72 -15.14 -16.77
N TRP A 66 -5.05 -14.06 -17.47
CA TRP A 66 -4.82 -13.95 -18.91
C TRP A 66 -3.33 -13.96 -19.28
N LEU A 67 -2.48 -13.40 -18.42
CA LEU A 67 -1.02 -13.45 -18.53
C LEU A 67 -0.41 -14.78 -18.07
N ASP A 68 -1.22 -15.75 -17.64
CA ASP A 68 -0.79 -17.02 -17.06
C ASP A 68 0.10 -16.86 -15.81
N ILE A 69 -0.15 -15.78 -15.04
CA ILE A 69 0.51 -15.53 -13.76
C ILE A 69 -0.38 -16.05 -12.64
N ASP A 70 -0.08 -17.26 -12.17
CA ASP A 70 -0.68 -17.86 -10.99
C ASP A 70 0.03 -17.43 -9.70
N TRP A 71 -0.64 -17.56 -8.56
CA TRP A 71 -0.08 -17.26 -7.24
C TRP A 71 -0.35 -18.41 -6.28
N ASP A 72 0.61 -18.65 -5.39
CA ASP A 72 0.56 -19.78 -4.46
C ASP A 72 -0.20 -19.42 -3.17
N GLU A 73 -0.26 -18.12 -2.85
CA GLU A 73 -1.03 -17.57 -1.75
C GLU A 73 -1.79 -16.33 -2.20
N GLY A 74 -3.04 -16.16 -1.76
CA GLY A 74 -3.85 -15.02 -2.17
C GLY A 74 -5.28 -15.03 -1.65
N PRO A 75 -6.10 -14.02 -2.01
CA PRO A 75 -7.45 -13.88 -1.47
C PRO A 75 -8.40 -15.02 -1.83
N ASP A 76 -8.22 -15.63 -3.00
CA ASP A 76 -9.05 -16.72 -3.53
C ASP A 76 -8.49 -18.12 -3.21
N VAL A 77 -7.16 -18.28 -3.21
CA VAL A 77 -6.50 -19.57 -2.93
C VAL A 77 -6.16 -19.79 -1.45
N GLY A 78 -6.24 -18.73 -0.63
CA GLY A 78 -5.88 -18.77 0.78
C GLY A 78 -4.37 -18.84 1.01
N GLY A 79 -3.99 -19.41 2.15
CA GLY A 79 -2.59 -19.54 2.57
C GLY A 79 -2.39 -19.24 4.05
N PRO A 80 -1.21 -19.58 4.60
CA PRO A 80 -0.95 -19.54 6.05
C PRO A 80 -0.89 -18.14 6.64
N PHE A 81 -0.76 -17.09 5.82
CA PHE A 81 -0.61 -15.69 6.27
C PHE A 81 -1.82 -14.81 5.93
N GLY A 82 -2.96 -15.44 5.60
CA GLY A 82 -4.20 -14.74 5.36
C GLY A 82 -4.70 -13.91 6.56
N PRO A 83 -5.72 -13.07 6.35
CA PRO A 83 -6.36 -12.77 5.08
C PRO A 83 -5.47 -11.96 4.13
N TYR A 84 -5.62 -12.10 2.81
CA TYR A 84 -4.76 -11.45 1.80
C TYR A 84 -5.37 -10.14 1.23
N ARG A 85 -6.43 -9.62 1.85
CA ARG A 85 -6.97 -8.27 1.62
C ARG A 85 -6.65 -7.40 2.82
N GLN A 86 -6.06 -6.23 2.61
CA GLN A 86 -5.63 -5.37 3.71
C GLN A 86 -6.79 -4.85 4.57
N ARG A 87 -7.95 -4.55 3.98
CA ARG A 87 -9.15 -4.12 4.74
C ARG A 87 -9.58 -5.13 5.81
N GLU A 88 -9.31 -6.41 5.59
CA GLU A 88 -9.64 -7.51 6.52
C GLU A 88 -8.59 -7.66 7.65
N ARG A 89 -7.46 -6.94 7.55
CA ARG A 89 -6.32 -7.04 8.48
C ARG A 89 -6.26 -5.87 9.47
N ALA A 90 -7.30 -5.04 9.56
CA ALA A 90 -7.36 -3.85 10.41
C ALA A 90 -6.92 -4.10 11.88
N ARG A 91 -7.28 -5.26 12.45
CA ARG A 91 -6.84 -5.63 13.80
C ARG A 91 -5.31 -5.77 13.91
N LEU A 92 -4.67 -6.43 12.96
CA LEU A 92 -3.22 -6.64 12.95
C LEU A 92 -2.47 -5.31 12.88
N HIS A 93 -2.97 -4.37 12.08
CA HIS A 93 -2.39 -3.02 11.97
C HIS A 93 -2.53 -2.25 13.28
N ARG A 94 -3.70 -2.30 13.94
CA ARG A 94 -3.90 -1.67 15.26
C ARG A 94 -2.99 -2.27 16.33
N ASP A 95 -2.89 -3.60 16.38
CA ASP A 95 -2.02 -4.27 17.36
C ASP A 95 -0.54 -3.91 17.13
N ALA A 96 -0.09 -3.87 15.87
CA ALA A 96 1.27 -3.44 15.52
C ALA A 96 1.52 -1.96 15.84
N ALA A 97 0.56 -1.08 15.55
CA ALA A 97 0.64 0.35 15.88
C ALA A 97 0.71 0.57 17.40
N ARG A 98 -0.07 -0.17 18.19
CA ARG A 98 0.02 -0.15 19.66
C ARG A 98 1.41 -0.57 20.14
N GLN A 99 1.95 -1.68 19.63
CA GLN A 99 3.31 -2.14 19.99
C GLN A 99 4.40 -1.14 19.58
N LEU A 100 4.21 -0.42 18.47
CA LEU A 100 5.10 0.66 18.03
C LEU A 100 5.03 1.85 18.98
N PHE A 101 3.82 2.19 19.44
CA PHE A 101 3.58 3.30 20.37
C PHE A 101 4.15 3.00 21.76
N GLU A 102 3.89 1.81 22.30
CA GLU A 102 4.37 1.35 23.61
C GLU A 102 5.90 1.35 23.72
N ARG A 103 6.62 1.07 22.63
CA ARG A 103 8.09 1.12 22.59
C ARG A 103 8.68 2.50 22.27
N GLY A 104 7.84 3.52 22.14
CA GLY A 104 8.26 4.90 21.82
C GLY A 104 8.78 5.08 20.38
N ALA A 105 8.45 4.17 19.45
CA ALA A 105 8.90 4.27 18.06
C ALA A 105 7.99 5.15 17.18
N VAL A 106 6.79 5.49 17.65
CA VAL A 106 5.83 6.38 16.98
C VAL A 106 5.16 7.31 18.01
N TYR A 107 4.52 8.37 17.52
CA TYR A 107 3.81 9.36 18.34
C TYR A 107 2.47 9.74 17.67
N GLU A 108 1.53 10.26 18.45
CA GLU A 108 0.27 10.81 17.92
C GLU A 108 0.50 12.15 17.23
N CYS A 109 -0.09 12.32 16.05
CA CYS A 109 -0.04 13.57 15.29
C CYS A 109 -1.39 14.26 15.36
N PHE A 110 -1.37 15.54 15.73
CA PHE A 110 -2.57 16.40 15.85
C PHE A 110 -2.58 17.51 14.80
N CYS A 111 -1.71 17.44 13.80
CA CYS A 111 -1.73 18.40 12.71
C CYS A 111 -2.97 18.14 11.84
N GLY A 112 -3.67 19.20 11.43
CA GLY A 112 -4.83 19.08 10.54
C GLY A 112 -4.50 18.45 9.18
N PRO A 113 -5.54 18.01 8.45
CA PRO A 113 -5.40 17.60 7.06
C PRO A 113 -4.88 18.76 6.21
N GLU A 114 -4.18 18.45 5.11
CA GLU A 114 -3.94 19.48 4.11
C GLU A 114 -5.28 19.89 3.49
N PRO A 115 -5.46 21.18 3.13
CA PRO A 115 -6.61 21.56 2.32
C PRO A 115 -6.63 20.68 1.06
N ALA A 116 -7.79 20.09 0.76
CA ALA A 116 -7.96 19.31 -0.45
C ALA A 116 -7.69 20.21 -1.66
N GLU A 117 -6.74 19.82 -2.51
CA GLU A 117 -6.52 20.48 -3.79
C GLU A 117 -7.78 20.25 -4.63
N ASP A 118 -8.50 21.33 -4.98
CA ASP A 118 -9.60 21.27 -5.94
C ASP A 118 -9.04 20.71 -7.25
N ALA A 119 -9.61 19.60 -7.73
CA ALA A 119 -9.23 18.93 -8.99
C ALA A 119 -9.62 19.74 -10.25
N SER A 120 -9.75 21.05 -10.14
CA SER A 120 -10.13 21.97 -11.19
C SER A 120 -9.05 23.03 -11.38
N ASP A 121 -7.88 22.62 -11.86
CA ASP A 121 -7.01 23.54 -12.59
C ASP A 121 -6.65 22.93 -13.95
N PRO A 122 -7.33 23.33 -15.03
CA PRO A 122 -6.97 22.95 -16.39
C PRO A 122 -5.99 23.99 -16.93
N ALA A 123 -4.71 23.85 -16.64
CA ALA A 123 -3.64 24.60 -17.30
C ALA A 123 -2.31 23.87 -17.06
N GLU A 124 -1.34 23.78 -17.95
CA GLU A 124 -1.16 24.15 -19.35
C GLU A 124 0.11 23.37 -19.74
N ASP A 125 0.19 22.94 -20.98
CA ASP A 125 1.36 22.30 -21.56
C ASP A 125 2.52 23.31 -21.64
N THR A 126 3.34 23.40 -20.59
CA THR A 126 4.60 24.16 -20.61
C THR A 126 5.72 23.37 -19.95
N SER A 127 6.57 22.79 -20.81
CA SER A 127 8.00 22.54 -20.62
C SER A 127 8.48 22.01 -19.26
N ASP A 128 8.79 20.72 -19.26
CA ASP A 128 9.95 20.02 -18.68
C ASP A 128 10.96 20.87 -17.85
N ASP A 129 10.55 21.30 -16.65
CA ASP A 129 11.40 21.21 -15.46
C ASP A 129 10.61 20.53 -14.32
N GLY A 130 11.14 19.42 -13.81
CA GLY A 130 10.45 18.52 -12.89
C GLY A 130 10.34 19.02 -11.45
N SER A 131 9.99 20.29 -11.23
CA SER A 131 9.82 20.87 -9.90
C SER A 131 8.42 21.48 -9.77
N SER A 132 7.43 20.61 -9.52
CA SER A 132 6.17 21.01 -8.88
C SER A 132 6.53 21.76 -7.59
N SER A 133 6.44 23.09 -7.60
CA SER A 133 6.74 23.95 -6.44
C SER A 133 5.61 23.86 -5.42
N ARG A 134 5.45 22.68 -4.82
CA ARG A 134 4.57 22.52 -3.66
C ARG A 134 5.22 23.26 -2.50
N ALA A 135 4.50 24.20 -1.90
CA ALA A 135 4.94 24.80 -0.65
C ALA A 135 5.14 23.65 0.36
N ALA A 136 6.37 23.45 0.81
CA ALA A 136 6.69 22.36 1.72
C ALA A 136 5.91 22.54 3.02
N ARG A 137 5.16 21.52 3.42
CA ARG A 137 4.47 21.49 4.72
C ARG A 137 5.50 21.74 5.83
N PRO A 138 5.21 22.61 6.82
CA PRO A 138 6.11 22.82 7.94
C PRO A 138 6.36 21.50 8.68
N PRO A 139 7.56 21.32 9.26
CA PRO A 139 7.90 20.08 9.95
C PRO A 139 6.94 19.82 11.12
N CYS A 140 6.51 18.57 11.28
CA CYS A 140 5.64 18.18 12.38
C CYS A 140 6.38 18.28 13.72
N THR A 141 5.80 18.99 14.68
CA THR A 141 6.35 19.16 16.04
C THR A 141 5.67 18.29 17.09
N CYS A 142 4.72 17.42 16.70
CA CYS A 142 3.93 16.62 17.64
C CYS A 142 4.77 15.61 18.44
N ALA A 143 5.94 15.23 17.93
CA ALA A 143 6.86 14.32 18.61
C ALA A 143 7.35 14.87 19.96
N THR A 144 7.60 16.18 20.04
CA THR A 144 8.21 16.85 21.20
C THR A 144 7.22 17.49 22.14
N LEU A 145 5.91 17.39 21.86
CA LEU A 145 4.88 17.94 22.75
C LEU A 145 4.89 17.22 24.10
N SER A 146 4.72 18.00 25.16
CA SER A 146 4.47 17.54 26.52
C SER A 146 3.14 16.76 26.60
N ALA A 147 2.96 15.98 27.67
CA ALA A 147 1.72 15.25 27.90
C ALA A 147 0.50 16.20 27.96
N GLN A 148 0.66 17.36 28.60
CA GLN A 148 -0.41 18.38 28.70
C GLN A 148 -0.77 18.96 27.33
N GLU A 149 0.22 19.23 26.48
CA GLU A 149 -0.02 19.73 25.12
C GLU A 149 -0.68 18.69 24.21
N LYS A 150 -0.39 17.39 24.42
CA LYS A 150 -1.04 16.29 23.69
C LYS A 150 -2.48 16.12 24.14
N ASP A 151 -2.74 16.15 25.44
CA ASP A 151 -4.11 16.07 25.98
C ASP A 151 -4.98 17.24 25.54
N ALA A 152 -4.43 18.46 25.46
CA ALA A 152 -5.15 19.64 24.97
C ALA A 152 -5.52 19.57 23.47
N ARG A 153 -4.97 18.63 22.71
CA ARG A 153 -5.19 18.48 21.26
C ARG A 153 -5.97 17.21 20.88
N ARG A 154 -6.28 16.33 21.84
CA ARG A 154 -7.19 15.19 21.65
C ARG A 154 -8.63 15.67 21.54
#